data_AF-A0A5E4JPP9-F1
#
_entry.id   AF-A0A5E4JPP9-F1
#
_cell.length_a   1.000
_cell.length_b   1.000
_cell.length_c   1.000
_cell.angle_alpha   90.00
_cell.angle_beta   90.00
_cell.angle_gamma   90.00
#
_symmetry.space_group_name_H-M   'P 1'
#
loop_
_entity.id
_entity.type
_entity.pdbx_description
1 polymer ?
#
loop_
_entity_poly.entity_id
_entity_poly.type
_entity_poly.pdbx_seq_one_letter_code
_entity_poly.pdbx_strand_id
1 'polypeptide(L)' 'MEKMIKCKDCGKEFELKKASRYTRKYCDKCSKQRKKDYDNLYSVKFEECDDD' A
#
# COMPACT_ATOMS: atom_id res chain seq x y z
N MET A 1 -11.97 0.83 20.93
CA MET A 1 -12.57 1.70 19.90
C MET A 1 -11.80 1.51 18.62
N GLU A 2 -12.17 0.48 17.88
CA GLU A 2 -11.88 0.39 16.46
C GLU A 2 -12.63 1.50 15.71
N LYS A 3 -11.97 2.17 14.77
CA LYS A 3 -12.61 3.18 13.90
C LYS A 3 -12.80 2.57 12.52
N MET A 4 -14.01 2.59 11.98
CA MET A 4 -14.22 2.22 10.58
C MET A 4 -13.90 3.41 9.68
N ILE A 5 -13.15 3.16 8.60
CA ILE A 5 -12.82 4.17 7.59
C ILE A 5 -13.03 3.62 6.18
N LYS A 6 -13.23 4.52 5.22
CA LYS A 6 -13.43 4.16 3.81
C LYS A 6 -12.09 4.15 3.05
N CYS A 7 -11.85 3.09 2.29
CA CYS A 7 -10.69 3.00 1.41
C CYS A 7 -10.80 4.04 0.29
N LYS A 8 -9.74 4.84 0.10
CA LYS A 8 -9.70 5.86 -0.98
C LYS A 8 -9.67 5.30 -2.41
N ASP A 9 -9.41 3.99 -2.56
CA ASP A 9 -9.17 3.36 -3.85
C ASP A 9 -10.41 2.59 -4.34
N CYS A 10 -10.90 1.65 -3.53
CA CYS A 10 -12.08 0.85 -3.86
C CYS A 10 -13.37 1.31 -3.16
N GLY A 11 -13.30 2.32 -2.28
CA GLY A 11 -14.46 2.81 -1.54
C GLY A 11 -15.00 1.86 -0.47
N LYS A 12 -14.37 0.71 -0.20
CA LYS A 12 -14.83 -0.23 0.82
C LYS A 12 -14.51 0.27 2.24
N GLU A 13 -15.44 0.07 3.15
CA GLU A 13 -15.23 0.32 4.57
C GLU A 13 -14.40 -0.80 5.19
N PHE A 14 -13.45 -0.42 6.04
CA PHE A 14 -12.58 -1.36 6.74
C PHE A 14 -12.20 -0.82 8.11
N GLU A 15 -11.81 -1.75 8.98
CA GLU A 15 -11.44 -1.43 10.34
C GLU A 15 -10.02 -0.84 10.42
N LEU A 16 -9.93 0.36 11.00
CA LEU A 16 -8.66 1.00 11.33
C LEU A 16 -8.18 0.47 12.69
N LYS A 17 -7.18 -0.41 12.65
CA LYS A 17 -6.49 -0.89 13.86
C LYS A 17 -5.83 0.29 14.59
N LYS A 18 -6.27 0.55 15.82
CA LYS A 18 -5.73 1.61 16.70
C LYS A 18 -4.24 1.47 16.98
N ALA A 19 -3.70 0.25 16.90
CA ALA A 19 -2.29 -0.05 17.15
C ALA A 19 -1.35 0.36 16.00
N SER A 20 -1.88 0.82 14.86
CA SER A 20 -1.05 1.26 13.75
C SER A 20 -0.50 2.66 14.04
N ARG A 21 0.84 2.80 14.08
CA ARG A 21 1.52 4.10 14.28
C ARG A 21 1.09 5.15 13.25
N TYR A 22 0.67 4.71 12.08
CA TYR A 22 0.16 5.55 10.99
C TYR A 22 -1.25 5.14 10.58
N THR A 23 -2.10 6.14 10.34
CA THR A 23 -3.46 5.96 9.84
C THR A 23 -3.43 5.38 8.43
N ARG A 24 -3.94 4.16 8.25
CA ARG A 24 -4.09 3.55 6.93
C ARG A 24 -5.12 4.34 6.11
N LYS A 25 -4.84 4.56 4.82
CA LYS A 25 -5.75 5.24 3.87
C LYS A 25 -6.45 4.26 2.90
N TYR A 26 -5.95 3.03 2.85
CA TYR A 26 -6.36 2.00 1.91
C TYR A 26 -6.69 0.73 2.66
N CYS A 27 -7.65 -0.05 2.14
CA CYS A 27 -7.91 -1.38 2.66
C CYS A 27 -6.70 -2.29 2.41
N ASP A 28 -6.67 -3.44 3.09
CA ASP A 28 -5.51 -4.34 3.02
C ASP A 28 -5.22 -4.83 1.58
N LYS A 29 -6.26 -5.05 0.77
CA LYS A 29 -6.13 -5.45 -0.64
C LYS A 29 -5.45 -4.38 -1.48
N CYS A 30 -6.00 -3.15 -1.50
CA CYS A 30 -5.42 -2.04 -2.27
C CYS A 30 -4.04 -1.64 -1.76
N SER A 31 -3.81 -1.70 -0.45
CA SER A 31 -2.49 -1.44 0.14
C SER A 31 -1.44 -2.48 -0.29
N LYS A 32 -1.81 -3.76 -0.35
CA LYS A 32 -0.91 -4.83 -0.83
C LYS A 32 -0.63 -4.70 -2.31
N GLN A 33 -1.64 -4.39 -3.12
CA GLN A 33 -1.48 -4.17 -4.55
C GLN A 33 -0.48 -3.05 -4.81
N ARG A 34 -0.70 -1.86 -4.23
CA ARG A 34 0.23 -0.73 -4.36
C ARG A 34 1.66 -1.03 -3.89
N LYS A 35 1.83 -1.86 -2.85
CA LYS A 35 3.16 -2.30 -2.43
C LYS A 35 3.84 -3.11 -3.54
N LYS A 36 3.11 -4.05 -4.16
CA LYS A 36 3.62 -4.81 -5.32
C LYS A 36 3.90 -3.92 -6.51
N ASP A 37 3.01 -2.98 -6.83
CA ASP A 37 3.22 -2.04 -7.93
C ASP A 37 4.46 -1.18 -7.70
N TYR A 38 4.68 -0.70 -6.47
CA TYR A 38 5.88 0.05 -6.10
C TYR A 38 7.16 -0.81 -6.13
N ASP A 39 7.08 -2.03 -5.63
CA ASP A 39 8.18 -3.00 -5.65
C ASP A 39 8.57 -3.36 -7.09
N ASN A 40 7.58 -3.63 -7.95
CA ASN A 40 7.78 -3.83 -9.39
C ASN A 40 8.35 -2.57 -10.05
N LEU A 41 7.86 -1.37 -9.71
CA LEU A 41 8.39 -0.12 -10.26
C LEU A 41 9.87 0.09 -9.90
N TYR A 42 10.28 -0.36 -8.71
CA TYR A 42 11.68 -0.29 -8.27
C TYR A 42 12.53 -1.44 -8.83
N SER A 43 11.93 -2.61 -9.05
CA SER A 43 12.56 -3.77 -9.68
C SER A 43 12.99 -3.49 -11.13
N VAL A 44 12.30 -2.58 -11.82
CA VAL A 44 12.61 -2.19 -13.22
C VAL A 44 13.86 -1.29 -13.32
N LYS A 45 14.49 -0.89 -12.21
CA LYS A 45 15.66 0.02 -12.24
C LYS A 45 17.00 -0.59 -11.82
N PHE A 46 17.08 -1.89 -11.54
CA PHE A 46 18.35 -2.51 -11.12
C PHE A 46 19.09 -3.28 -12.24
N GLU A 47 18.48 -3.49 -13.41
CA GLU A 47 19.11 -4.20 -14.55
C GLU A 47 19.61 -3.28 -15.68
N GLU A 48 19.61 -1.95 -15.51
CA GLU A 48 20.19 -1.00 -16.48
C GLU A 48 21.35 -0.20 -15.89
N CYS A 49 22.19 -0.84 -15.08
CA CYS A 49 23.51 -0.31 -14.71
C CYS A 49 24.56 -1.42 -14.87
N ASP A 50 24.66 -1.94 -16.09
CA ASP A 50 25.87 -2.61 -16.58
C ASP A 50 26.85 -1.48 -16.93
N ASP A 51 27.82 -1.26 -16.04
CA ASP A 51 28.94 -0.32 -16.20
C ASP A 51 29.90 -0.94 -17.23
N ASP A 52 29.83 -0.47 -18.49
CA ASP A 52 30.85 -0.71 -19.53
C ASP A 52 31.97 0.33 -19.44
#